data_AF-A0A9D4U2W5-F1
#
_entry.id   AF-A0A9D4U2W5-F1
#
_cell.length_a   1.000
_cell.length_b   1.000
_cell.length_c   1.000
_cell.angle_alpha   90.00
_cell.angle_beta   90.00
_cell.angle_gamma   90.00
#
_symmetry.space_group_name_H-M   'P 1'
#
loop_
_entity.id
_entity.type
_entity.pdbx_description
1 polymer ?
#
loop_
_entity_poly.entity_id
_entity_poly.type
_entity_poly.pdbx_seq_one_letter_code
_entity_poly.pdbx_strand_id
1 'polypeptide(L)'
;MVSVPVQYWWPESAKWNFPIEVAVEVIPRLCKSKFDNGELEELLFVDLPHEYRLNSGQTVLEYKKAVQESVYEQLRVVWEGQLKIVFTSELKVLSWDFCAKSHEELLPRWSIVPQVNQLVALASKYQSMAHSNGNGISVEELQPICKVFVACAHQLANSLEPPCVNELGFTKRFVRCIQIAEVVNSMKDLLILAATTI
;
A
#
# COMPACT_ATOMS: atom_id res chain seq x y z
N MET A 1 4.83 -30.98 9.15
CA MET A 1 5.08 -29.52 9.10
C MET A 1 4.73 -29.12 7.68
N VAL A 2 3.55 -28.55 7.50
CA VAL A 2 2.93 -28.38 6.17
C VAL A 2 3.16 -26.94 5.74
N SER A 3 3.82 -26.80 4.59
CA SER A 3 4.35 -25.58 3.98
C SER A 3 3.27 -24.52 3.78
N VAL A 4 3.62 -23.25 3.97
CA VAL A 4 2.82 -22.11 3.49
C VAL A 4 3.68 -21.28 2.55
N PRO A 5 3.53 -21.43 1.23
CA PRO A 5 3.92 -20.39 0.30
C PRO A 5 2.80 -19.33 0.33
N VAL A 6 3.17 -18.10 0.66
CA VAL A 6 2.37 -16.93 0.30
C VAL A 6 2.83 -16.56 -1.10
N GLN A 7 2.10 -16.96 -2.14
CA GLN A 7 2.38 -16.53 -3.52
C GLN A 7 1.55 -15.29 -3.81
N TYR A 8 2.19 -14.14 -3.80
CA TYR A 8 1.55 -12.97 -4.37
C TYR A 8 1.66 -13.09 -5.91
N TRP A 9 0.56 -12.87 -6.63
CA TRP A 9 0.53 -12.82 -8.10
C TRP A 9 0.34 -11.37 -8.56
N TRP A 10 0.96 -10.97 -9.66
CA TRP A 10 0.79 -9.64 -10.26
C TRP A 10 0.30 -9.81 -11.71
N PRO A 11 -0.49 -8.88 -12.25
CA PRO A 11 -0.84 -8.87 -13.66
C PRO A 11 0.38 -8.37 -14.45
N GLU A 12 0.48 -8.78 -15.71
CA GLU A 12 1.59 -8.55 -16.65
C GLU A 12 1.96 -7.07 -16.91
N SER A 13 1.31 -6.11 -16.27
CA SER A 13 1.53 -4.66 -16.44
C SER A 13 2.28 -3.98 -15.29
N ALA A 14 2.69 -4.70 -14.24
CA ALA A 14 3.50 -4.15 -13.14
C ALA A 14 5.00 -4.48 -13.33
N LYS A 15 5.90 -3.54 -13.00
CA LYS A 15 7.38 -3.66 -13.14
C LYS A 15 8.04 -4.87 -12.44
N TRP A 16 7.27 -5.74 -11.79
CA TRP A 16 7.69 -7.05 -11.29
C TRP A 16 6.93 -8.13 -12.07
N ASN A 17 7.53 -8.62 -13.16
CA ASN A 17 6.97 -9.67 -14.03
C ASN A 17 7.00 -11.08 -13.38
N PHE A 18 7.22 -11.19 -12.06
CA PHE A 18 7.41 -12.48 -11.39
C PHE A 18 6.63 -12.55 -10.08
N PRO A 19 5.97 -13.69 -9.78
CA PRO A 19 5.30 -13.91 -8.51
C PRO A 19 6.32 -13.93 -7.38
N ILE A 20 5.96 -13.30 -6.25
CA ILE A 20 6.77 -13.30 -5.04
C ILE A 20 6.25 -14.41 -4.15
N GLU A 21 7.11 -15.38 -3.87
CA GLU A 21 6.82 -16.48 -2.96
C GLU A 21 7.58 -16.28 -1.65
N VAL A 22 6.83 -16.17 -0.56
CA VAL A 22 7.42 -16.07 0.79
C VAL A 22 7.15 -17.36 1.54
N ALA A 23 8.23 -17.98 2.03
CA ALA A 23 8.15 -19.17 2.85
C ALA A 23 7.65 -18.84 4.26
N VAL A 24 6.92 -19.77 4.86
CA VAL A 24 6.28 -19.64 6.19
C VAL A 24 7.24 -19.19 7.29
N GLU A 25 8.52 -19.57 7.21
CA GLU A 25 9.52 -19.25 8.21
C GLU A 25 9.87 -17.76 8.25
N VAL A 26 9.59 -17.04 7.15
CA VAL A 26 9.90 -15.61 7.02
C VAL A 26 8.69 -14.72 7.32
N ILE A 27 7.47 -15.26 7.22
CA ILE A 27 6.21 -14.51 7.43
C ILE A 27 6.21 -13.69 8.73
N PRO A 28 6.58 -14.23 9.91
CA PRO A 28 6.55 -13.44 11.15
C PRO A 28 7.45 -12.20 11.10
N ARG A 29 8.62 -12.30 10.45
CA ARG A 29 9.55 -11.18 10.30
C ARG A 29 9.02 -10.15 9.30
N LEU A 30 8.39 -10.62 8.23
CA LEU A 30 7.79 -9.77 7.22
C LEU A 30 6.62 -8.96 7.81
N CYS A 31 5.72 -9.62 8.55
CA CYS A 31 4.63 -8.96 9.27
C CYS A 31 5.18 -7.94 10.26
N LYS A 32 6.16 -8.32 11.10
CA LYS A 32 6.78 -7.37 12.04
C LYS A 32 7.35 -6.13 11.33
N SER A 33 8.02 -6.31 10.19
CA SER A 33 8.61 -5.22 9.42
C SER A 33 7.59 -4.19 8.94
N LYS A 34 6.35 -4.62 8.62
CA LYS A 34 5.24 -3.71 8.27
C LYS A 34 4.91 -2.75 9.41
N PHE A 35 4.62 -3.30 10.58
CA PHE A 35 4.26 -2.51 11.77
C PHE A 35 5.41 -1.66 12.30
N ASP A 36 6.65 -2.18 12.28
CA ASP A 36 7.86 -1.42 12.62
C ASP A 36 8.09 -0.23 11.65
N ASN A 37 7.43 -0.22 10.50
CA ASN A 37 7.48 0.86 9.50
C ASN A 37 6.27 1.80 9.57
N GLY A 38 5.49 1.76 10.65
CA GLY A 38 4.39 2.69 10.91
C GLY A 38 3.04 2.27 10.33
N GLU A 39 2.93 1.04 9.83
CA GLU A 39 1.62 0.46 9.52
C GLU A 39 0.85 0.24 10.83
N LEU A 40 -0.35 0.79 10.90
CA LEU A 40 -1.22 0.75 12.06
C LEU A 40 -2.15 -0.46 11.98
N GLU A 41 -2.72 -0.70 10.80
CA GLU A 41 -3.69 -1.77 10.57
C GLU A 41 -3.49 -2.37 9.18
N GLU A 42 -3.74 -3.67 9.08
CA GLU A 42 -3.85 -4.41 7.83
C GLU A 42 -5.24 -5.05 7.79
N LEU A 43 -6.05 -4.68 6.79
CA LEU A 43 -7.44 -5.12 6.65
C LEU A 43 -7.59 -5.94 5.37
N LEU A 44 -8.47 -6.94 5.42
CA LEU A 44 -8.82 -7.76 4.27
C LEU A 44 -10.34 -7.82 4.15
N PHE A 45 -10.84 -7.39 3.00
CA PHE A 45 -12.25 -7.46 2.63
C PHE A 45 -12.40 -8.48 1.52
N VAL A 46 -13.30 -9.43 1.70
CA VAL A 46 -13.57 -10.49 0.74
C VAL A 46 -15.07 -10.68 0.58
N ASP A 47 -15.48 -10.96 -0.65
CA ASP A 47 -16.86 -11.34 -0.97
C ASP A 47 -17.10 -12.83 -0.66
N LEU A 48 -18.24 -13.37 -1.09
CA LEU A 48 -18.51 -14.81 -1.00
C LEU A 48 -17.49 -15.62 -1.83
N PRO A 49 -16.80 -16.62 -1.25
CA PRO A 49 -15.87 -17.46 -1.99
C PRO A 49 -16.60 -18.46 -2.87
N HIS A 50 -15.92 -18.87 -3.95
CA HIS A 50 -16.17 -20.16 -4.57
C HIS A 50 -15.39 -21.23 -3.79
N GLU A 51 -16.11 -22.04 -3.02
CA GLU A 51 -15.52 -23.13 -2.22
C GLU A 51 -15.63 -24.47 -2.95
N TYR A 52 -14.53 -25.23 -2.99
CA TYR A 52 -14.52 -26.61 -3.46
C TYR A 52 -13.44 -27.43 -2.76
N ARG A 53 -13.57 -28.76 -2.79
CA ARG A 53 -12.58 -29.69 -2.21
C ARG A 53 -11.82 -30.43 -3.29
N LEU A 54 -10.52 -30.56 -3.11
CA LEU A 54 -9.65 -31.36 -3.95
C LEU A 54 -9.75 -32.84 -3.57
N ASN A 55 -9.38 -33.73 -4.51
CA ASN A 55 -9.30 -35.17 -4.26
C ASN A 55 -8.31 -35.53 -3.14
N SER A 56 -7.36 -34.63 -2.84
CA SER A 56 -6.42 -34.74 -1.71
C SER A 56 -7.05 -34.46 -0.34
N GLY A 57 -8.33 -34.05 -0.27
CA GLY A 57 -9.00 -33.66 0.97
C GLY A 57 -8.78 -32.20 1.38
N GLN A 58 -8.01 -31.44 0.59
CA GLN A 58 -7.79 -30.00 0.81
C GLN A 58 -9.03 -29.19 0.39
N THR A 59 -9.33 -28.13 1.15
CA THR A 59 -10.40 -27.18 0.81
C THR A 59 -9.80 -25.95 0.15
N VAL A 60 -10.38 -25.49 -0.95
CA VAL A 60 -9.95 -24.31 -1.68
C VAL A 60 -11.05 -23.26 -1.62
N LEU A 61 -10.69 -22.03 -1.23
CA LEU A 61 -11.54 -20.85 -1.30
C LEU A 61 -10.99 -19.90 -2.35
N GLU A 62 -11.78 -19.62 -3.39
CA GLU A 62 -11.43 -18.65 -4.43
C GLU A 62 -12.34 -17.42 -4.36
N TYR A 63 -11.75 -16.27 -4.09
CA TYR A 63 -12.40 -14.97 -4.06
C TYR A 63 -12.08 -14.21 -5.33
N LYS A 64 -13.09 -14.00 -6.17
CA LYS A 64 -12.95 -13.25 -7.43
C LYS A 64 -12.69 -11.76 -7.23
N LYS A 65 -13.08 -11.24 -6.06
CA LYS A 65 -12.85 -9.88 -5.61
C LYS A 65 -12.40 -9.92 -4.16
N ALA A 66 -11.22 -9.37 -3.92
CA ALA A 66 -10.64 -9.18 -2.60
C ALA A 66 -9.98 -7.81 -2.56
N VAL A 67 -10.08 -7.13 -1.42
CA VAL A 67 -9.43 -5.85 -1.17
C VAL A 67 -8.56 -5.98 0.06
N GLN A 68 -7.28 -5.65 -0.08
CA GLN A 68 -6.34 -5.55 1.03
C GLN A 68 -6.07 -4.07 1.29
N GLU A 69 -6.11 -3.65 2.55
CA GLU A 69 -5.80 -2.27 2.92
C GLU A 69 -4.68 -2.24 3.96
N SER A 70 -3.67 -1.39 3.72
CA SER A 70 -2.65 -1.02 4.71
C SER A 70 -2.91 0.40 5.17
N VAL A 71 -3.07 0.58 6.47
CA VAL A 71 -3.40 1.87 7.10
C VAL A 71 -2.18 2.43 7.78
N TYR A 72 -1.78 3.64 7.41
CA TYR A 72 -0.76 4.45 8.06
C TYR A 72 -1.40 5.71 8.63
N GLU A 73 -0.66 6.47 9.44
CA GLU A 73 -1.17 7.71 10.04
C GLU A 73 -1.61 8.74 8.98
N GLN A 74 -0.84 8.87 7.89
CA GLN A 74 -1.04 9.90 6.87
C GLN A 74 -1.37 9.35 5.47
N LEU A 75 -1.49 8.02 5.35
CA LEU A 75 -1.66 7.33 4.08
C LEU A 75 -2.48 6.06 4.28
N ARG A 76 -3.32 5.72 3.33
CA ARG A 76 -3.91 4.40 3.22
C ARG A 76 -3.61 3.87 1.82
N VAL A 77 -3.14 2.62 1.75
CA VAL A 77 -2.91 1.94 0.49
C VAL A 77 -3.94 0.83 0.35
N VAL A 78 -4.61 0.79 -0.78
CA VAL A 78 -5.70 -0.15 -1.06
C VAL A 78 -5.34 -0.96 -2.29
N TRP A 79 -5.22 -2.27 -2.17
CA TRP A 79 -5.02 -3.17 -3.30
C TRP A 79 -6.32 -3.91 -3.61
N GLU A 80 -6.81 -3.81 -4.83
CA GLU A 80 -7.93 -4.61 -5.32
C GLU A 80 -7.39 -5.78 -6.14
N GLY A 81 -7.91 -6.98 -5.92
CA GLY A 81 -7.39 -8.19 -6.52
C GLY A 81 -8.28 -9.41 -6.41
N GLN A 82 -7.64 -10.56 -6.53
CA GLN A 82 -8.21 -11.89 -6.30
C GLN A 82 -7.46 -12.56 -5.17
N LEU A 83 -8.16 -13.39 -4.39
CA LEU A 83 -7.54 -14.15 -3.31
C LEU A 83 -7.87 -15.62 -3.47
N LYS A 84 -6.87 -16.48 -3.35
CA LYS A 84 -7.03 -17.91 -3.24
C LYS A 84 -6.42 -18.39 -1.94
N ILE A 85 -7.18 -19.15 -1.17
CA ILE A 85 -6.69 -19.76 0.06
C ILE A 85 -6.90 -21.26 -0.06
N VAL A 86 -5.83 -22.02 0.16
CA VAL A 86 -5.92 -23.49 0.25
C VAL A 86 -5.77 -23.87 1.71
N PHE A 87 -6.63 -24.76 2.19
CA PHE A 87 -6.59 -25.31 3.54
C PHE A 87 -6.25 -26.80 3.51
N THR A 88 -5.53 -27.26 4.53
CA THR A 88 -5.38 -28.69 4.81
C THR A 88 -6.72 -29.31 5.26
N SER A 89 -6.77 -30.64 5.33
CA SER A 89 -7.92 -31.37 5.89
C SER A 89 -8.25 -30.97 7.34
N GLU A 90 -7.27 -30.45 8.08
CA GLU A 90 -7.41 -29.95 9.46
C GLU A 90 -7.70 -28.43 9.51
N LEU A 91 -8.07 -27.83 8.38
CA LEU A 91 -8.39 -26.40 8.26
C LEU A 91 -7.22 -25.47 8.60
N LYS A 92 -5.97 -25.92 8.42
CA LYS A 92 -4.80 -25.03 8.46
C LYS A 92 -4.60 -24.39 7.11
N VAL A 93 -4.25 -23.10 7.08
CA VAL A 93 -3.86 -22.43 5.82
C VAL A 93 -2.61 -23.14 5.29
N LEU A 94 -2.73 -23.67 4.08
CA LEU A 94 -1.67 -24.29 3.29
C LEU A 94 -1.07 -23.30 2.29
N SER A 95 -1.88 -22.47 1.64
CA SER A 95 -1.37 -21.38 0.81
C SER A 95 -2.29 -20.18 0.91
N TRP A 96 -1.71 -19.01 0.67
CA TRP A 96 -2.41 -17.74 0.66
C TRP A 96 -1.92 -16.92 -0.52
N ASP A 97 -2.74 -16.83 -1.55
CA ASP A 97 -2.32 -16.30 -2.83
C ASP A 97 -3.16 -15.08 -3.19
N PHE A 98 -2.57 -13.89 -3.03
CA PHE A 98 -3.22 -12.62 -3.34
C PHE A 98 -2.69 -12.08 -4.68
N CYS A 99 -3.58 -11.97 -5.65
CA CYS A 99 -3.31 -11.43 -6.97
C CYS A 99 -3.82 -9.99 -7.08
N ALA A 100 -2.96 -9.01 -6.79
CA ALA A 100 -3.31 -7.60 -6.91
C ALA A 100 -3.55 -7.25 -8.39
N LYS A 101 -4.59 -6.49 -8.72
CA LYS A 101 -4.87 -6.00 -10.08
C LYS A 101 -4.60 -4.51 -10.22
N SER A 102 -4.92 -3.76 -9.18
CA SER A 102 -4.69 -2.33 -9.07
C SER A 102 -4.38 -1.98 -7.62
N HIS A 103 -3.84 -0.79 -7.42
CA HIS A 103 -3.74 -0.19 -6.10
C HIS A 103 -4.08 1.30 -6.16
N GLU A 104 -4.58 1.83 -5.05
CA GLU A 104 -4.85 3.24 -4.83
C GLU A 104 -4.15 3.72 -3.56
N GLU A 105 -3.70 4.97 -3.60
CA GLU A 105 -3.06 5.66 -2.48
C GLU A 105 -3.97 6.80 -2.04
N LEU A 106 -4.51 6.68 -0.82
CA LEU A 106 -5.51 7.57 -0.27
C LEU A 106 -4.92 8.39 0.86
N LEU A 107 -5.06 9.71 0.76
CA LEU A 107 -4.66 10.64 1.81
C LEU A 107 -5.86 10.99 2.69
N PRO A 108 -5.71 10.97 4.02
CA PRO A 108 -6.81 11.25 4.91
C PRO A 108 -7.21 12.72 4.83
N ARG A 109 -8.52 12.98 4.77
CA ARG A 109 -9.06 14.34 4.60
C ARG A 109 -8.51 15.35 5.63
N TRP A 110 -8.29 14.92 6.87
CA TRP A 110 -7.80 15.80 7.93
C TRP A 110 -6.39 16.36 7.66
N SER A 111 -5.55 15.66 6.89
CA SER A 111 -4.19 16.12 6.56
C SER A 111 -4.15 17.16 5.44
N ILE A 112 -5.22 17.25 4.63
CA ILE A 112 -5.32 18.12 3.44
C ILE A 112 -6.23 19.34 3.68
N VAL A 113 -7.31 19.17 4.45
CA VAL A 113 -8.33 20.21 4.66
C VAL A 113 -7.76 21.53 5.17
N PRO A 114 -6.81 21.57 6.14
CA PRO A 114 -6.25 22.83 6.62
C PRO A 114 -5.62 23.68 5.49
N GLN A 115 -4.86 23.05 4.60
CA GLN A 115 -4.15 23.68 3.47
C GLN A 115 -5.16 24.17 2.42
N VAL A 116 -6.18 23.35 2.13
CA VAL A 116 -7.27 23.74 1.22
C VAL A 116 -8.04 24.94 1.76
N ASN A 117 -8.37 24.96 3.06
CA ASN A 117 -9.09 26.07 3.68
C ASN A 117 -8.28 27.38 3.62
N GLN A 118 -6.96 27.32 3.78
CA GLN A 118 -6.09 28.48 3.61
C GLN A 118 -6.15 29.03 2.18
N LEU A 119 -6.09 28.17 1.16
CA LEU A 119 -6.20 28.57 -0.24
C LEU A 119 -7.57 29.17 -0.56
N VAL A 120 -8.66 28.58 -0.04
CA VAL A 120 -10.02 29.11 -0.20
C VAL A 120 -10.13 30.49 0.44
N ALA A 121 -9.61 30.68 1.66
CA ALA A 121 -9.61 31.98 2.32
C ALA A 121 -8.82 33.04 1.55
N LEU A 122 -7.67 32.67 0.98
CA LEU A 122 -6.84 33.56 0.15
C LEU A 122 -7.53 33.94 -1.16
N ALA A 123 -8.18 32.97 -1.82
CA ALA A 123 -8.93 33.21 -3.05
C ALA A 123 -10.11 34.17 -2.80
N SER A 124 -10.87 33.96 -1.73
CA SER A 124 -11.96 34.86 -1.33
C SER A 124 -11.44 36.27 -1.01
N LYS A 125 -10.28 36.36 -0.31
CA LYS A 125 -9.63 37.64 -0.03
C LYS A 125 -9.26 38.37 -1.33
N TYR A 126 -8.64 37.68 -2.29
CA TYR A 126 -8.33 38.24 -3.61
C TYR A 126 -9.60 38.75 -4.34
N GLN A 127 -10.67 37.93 -4.39
CA GLN A 127 -11.92 38.32 -5.04
C GLN A 127 -12.54 39.58 -4.40
N SER A 128 -12.50 39.68 -3.07
CA SER A 128 -13.04 40.86 -2.38
C SER A 128 -12.31 42.16 -2.76
N MET A 129 -10.99 42.12 -2.91
CA MET A 129 -10.19 43.28 -3.37
C MET A 129 -10.45 43.60 -4.84
N ALA A 130 -10.67 42.58 -5.68
CA ALA A 130 -10.98 42.78 -7.09
C ALA A 130 -12.35 43.45 -7.30
N HIS A 131 -13.31 43.20 -6.41
CA HIS A 131 -14.64 43.78 -6.47
C HIS A 131 -14.77 45.14 -5.75
N SER A 132 -13.91 45.46 -4.78
CA SER A 132 -13.96 46.74 -4.05
C SER A 132 -13.31 47.91 -4.79
N ASN A 133 -12.30 47.64 -5.65
CA ASN A 133 -11.54 48.68 -6.33
C ASN A 133 -12.08 48.93 -7.76
N GLY A 134 -12.99 49.91 -7.90
CA GLY A 134 -13.50 50.37 -9.20
C GLY A 134 -12.44 50.97 -10.15
N ASN A 135 -11.19 51.12 -9.70
CA ASN A 135 -10.07 51.69 -10.45
C ASN A 135 -8.95 50.66 -10.75
N GLY A 136 -9.19 49.36 -10.52
CA GLY A 136 -8.20 48.29 -10.64
C GLY A 136 -7.33 48.11 -9.40
N ILE A 137 -6.79 46.90 -9.20
CA ILE A 137 -5.85 46.56 -8.11
C ILE A 137 -4.42 46.89 -8.56
N SER A 138 -3.62 47.55 -7.72
CA SER A 138 -2.21 47.82 -8.05
C SER A 138 -1.34 46.56 -7.90
N VAL A 139 -0.19 46.54 -8.58
CA VAL A 139 0.75 45.41 -8.50
C VAL A 139 1.34 45.29 -7.10
N GLU A 140 1.56 46.41 -6.41
CA GLU A 140 2.08 46.48 -5.04
C GLU A 140 1.11 45.85 -4.03
N GLU A 141 -0.20 46.04 -4.21
CA GLU A 141 -1.24 45.43 -3.36
C GLU A 141 -1.40 43.92 -3.62
N LEU A 142 -1.11 43.48 -4.85
CA LEU A 142 -1.26 42.08 -5.26
C LEU A 142 -0.08 41.20 -4.83
N GLN A 143 1.13 41.76 -4.83
CA GLN A 143 2.36 41.05 -4.52
C GLN A 143 2.32 40.21 -3.22
N PRO A 144 1.85 40.72 -2.06
CA PRO A 144 1.82 39.94 -0.83
C PRO A 144 0.84 38.76 -0.91
N ILE A 145 -0.30 38.92 -1.60
CA ILE A 145 -1.31 37.86 -1.76
C ILE A 145 -0.73 36.75 -2.63
N CYS A 146 -0.11 37.10 -3.76
CA CYS A 146 0.54 36.13 -4.64
C CYS A 146 1.64 35.34 -3.92
N LYS A 147 2.46 35.99 -3.08
CA LYS A 147 3.49 35.31 -2.28
C LYS A 147 2.89 34.27 -1.34
N VAL A 148 1.84 34.64 -0.60
CA VAL A 148 1.17 33.72 0.33
C VAL A 148 0.44 32.61 -0.43
N PHE A 149 -0.16 32.93 -1.59
CA PHE A 149 -0.81 31.94 -2.45
C PHE A 149 0.17 30.86 -2.92
N VAL A 150 1.35 31.26 -3.42
CA VAL A 150 2.42 30.33 -3.83
C VAL A 150 2.88 29.47 -2.64
N ALA A 151 3.06 30.07 -1.46
CA ALA A 151 3.46 29.34 -0.26
C ALA A 151 2.40 28.29 0.16
N CYS A 152 1.12 28.66 0.20
CA CYS A 152 0.04 27.72 0.53
C CYS A 152 -0.14 26.64 -0.52
N ALA A 153 0.03 26.98 -1.81
CA ALA A 153 -0.01 25.99 -2.90
C ALA A 153 1.14 24.99 -2.78
N HIS A 154 2.35 25.47 -2.44
CA HIS A 154 3.50 24.61 -2.20
C HIS A 154 3.29 23.71 -0.97
N GLN A 155 2.73 24.24 0.12
CA GLN A 155 2.40 23.44 1.30
C GLN A 155 1.35 22.37 1.00
N LEU A 156 0.34 22.69 0.18
CA LEU A 156 -0.64 21.71 -0.29
C LEU A 156 0.02 20.63 -1.14
N ALA A 157 0.87 21.00 -2.11
CA ALA A 157 1.61 20.06 -2.93
C ALA A 157 2.44 19.09 -2.09
N ASN A 158 3.18 19.60 -1.10
CA ASN A 158 3.96 18.77 -0.18
C ASN A 158 3.09 17.84 0.68
N SER A 159 1.84 18.23 0.96
CA SER A 159 0.88 17.39 1.70
C SER A 159 0.24 16.32 0.82
N LEU A 160 0.33 16.48 -0.52
CA LEU A 160 -0.19 15.55 -1.52
C LEU A 160 0.87 14.57 -2.05
N GLU A 161 2.16 14.85 -1.84
CA GLU A 161 3.22 13.91 -2.20
C GLU A 161 3.09 12.62 -1.36
N PRO A 162 2.98 11.43 -1.98
CA PRO A 162 2.77 10.20 -1.23
C PRO A 162 4.00 9.89 -0.37
N PRO A 163 3.87 9.82 0.97
CA PRO A 163 5.04 10.00 1.81
C PRO A 163 5.93 8.76 1.93
N CYS A 164 5.51 7.55 1.54
CA CYS A 164 6.13 6.34 2.13
C CYS A 164 6.18 5.08 1.27
N VAL A 165 5.62 5.06 0.06
CA VAL A 165 5.46 3.83 -0.73
C VAL A 165 5.99 3.98 -2.15
N ASN A 166 6.28 2.84 -2.79
CA ASN A 166 6.72 2.78 -4.18
C ASN A 166 5.53 2.75 -5.15
N GLU A 167 5.80 2.64 -6.45
CA GLU A 167 4.77 2.54 -7.52
C GLU A 167 3.82 1.33 -7.40
N LEU A 168 3.99 0.47 -6.39
CA LEU A 168 3.11 -0.67 -6.10
C LEU A 168 2.41 -0.54 -4.73
N GLY A 169 2.55 0.60 -4.05
CA GLY A 169 1.98 0.81 -2.73
C GLY A 169 2.79 0.19 -1.57
N PHE A 170 3.98 -0.33 -1.82
CA PHE A 170 4.82 -0.96 -0.79
C PHE A 170 5.92 -0.05 -0.26
N THR A 171 6.19 -0.13 1.04
CA THR A 171 7.29 0.62 1.67
C THR A 171 8.65 0.07 1.23
N LYS A 172 9.67 0.94 1.17
CA LYS A 172 11.05 0.52 0.82
C LYS A 172 11.59 -0.58 1.73
N ARG A 173 11.25 -0.53 3.02
CA ARG A 173 11.68 -1.55 4.00
C ARG A 173 11.01 -2.89 3.71
N PHE A 174 9.71 -2.90 3.45
CA PHE A 174 8.97 -4.11 3.09
C PHE A 174 9.54 -4.77 1.83
N VAL A 175 9.77 -3.98 0.78
CA VAL A 175 10.38 -4.47 -0.47
C VAL A 175 11.75 -5.10 -0.22
N ARG A 176 12.61 -4.47 0.58
CA ARG A 176 13.91 -5.06 0.95
C ARG A 176 13.76 -6.35 1.74
N CYS A 177 12.81 -6.44 2.66
CA CYS A 177 12.56 -7.67 3.40
C CYS A 177 12.16 -8.83 2.48
N ILE A 178 11.33 -8.56 1.46
CA ILE A 178 10.96 -9.53 0.45
C ILE A 178 12.18 -9.97 -0.37
N GLN A 179 12.98 -9.01 -0.88
CA GLN A 179 14.17 -9.32 -1.68
C GLN A 179 15.17 -10.19 -0.90
N ILE A 180 15.37 -9.89 0.39
CA ILE A 180 16.21 -10.71 1.27
C ILE A 180 15.60 -12.10 1.45
N ALA A 181 14.28 -12.20 1.66
CA ALA A 181 13.59 -13.48 1.82
C ALA A 181 13.76 -14.37 0.59
N GLU A 182 13.64 -13.80 -0.61
CA GLU A 182 13.81 -14.48 -1.88
C GLU A 182 15.23 -15.07 -2.02
N VAL A 183 16.26 -14.25 -1.76
CA VAL A 183 17.66 -14.69 -1.80
C VAL A 183 17.91 -15.80 -0.77
N VAL A 184 17.45 -15.63 0.47
CA VAL A 184 17.60 -16.66 1.52
C VAL A 184 16.91 -17.96 1.12
N ASN A 185 15.72 -17.87 0.52
CA ASN A 185 14.98 -19.04 0.06
C ASN A 185 15.72 -19.77 -1.09
N SER A 186 16.34 -19.04 -2.03
CA SER A 186 17.17 -19.65 -3.08
C SER A 186 18.41 -20.37 -2.55
N MET A 187 18.87 -20.01 -1.35
CA MET A 187 20.03 -20.62 -0.70
C MET A 187 19.65 -21.71 0.31
N LYS A 188 18.36 -22.07 0.41
CA LYS A 188 17.84 -22.95 1.47
C LYS A 188 18.56 -24.30 1.52
N ASP A 189 18.81 -24.93 0.36
CA ASP A 189 19.49 -26.22 0.28
C ASP A 189 20.95 -26.15 0.75
N LEU A 190 21.66 -25.07 0.43
CA LEU A 190 23.05 -24.84 0.88
C LEU A 190 23.11 -24.64 2.39
N LEU A 191 22.15 -23.90 2.95
CA LEU A 191 22.05 -23.68 4.39
C LEU A 191 21.76 -24.98 5.13
N ILE A 192 20.87 -25.83 4.57
CA ILE A 192 20.56 -27.16 5.10
C ILE A 192 21.82 -28.03 5.09
N LEU A 193 22.52 -28.10 3.95
CA LEU A 193 23.75 -28.88 3.81
C LEU A 193 24.80 -28.45 4.85
N ALA A 194 25.05 -27.15 4.98
CA ALA A 194 26.00 -26.59 5.93
C ALA A 194 25.63 -26.92 7.39
N ALA A 195 24.34 -26.90 7.73
CA ALA A 195 23.86 -27.23 9.08
C ALA A 195 23.97 -28.73 9.40
N THR A 196 23.89 -29.61 8.40
CA THR A 196 24.03 -31.07 8.58
C THR A 196 25.47 -31.57 8.61
N THR A 197 26.45 -30.71 8.28
CA THR A 197 27.88 -31.06 8.25
C THR A 197 28.62 -30.68 9.54
N ILE A 198 27.88 -30.20 10.56
CA ILE A 198 28.37 -29.88 11.92
C ILE A 198 27.74 -30.89 12.89
#